data_AF-A0A8H8C6T8-F1
#
_entry.id   AF-A0A8H8C6T8-F1
#
_cell.length_a   1.000
_cell.length_b   1.000
_cell.length_c   1.000
_cell.angle_alpha   90.00
_cell.angle_beta   90.00
_cell.angle_gamma   90.00
#
_symmetry.space_group_name_H-M   'P 1'
#
loop_
_entity.id
_entity.type
_entity.pdbx_description
1 polymer ?
#
loop_
_entity_poly.entity_id
_entity_poly.type
_entity_poly.pdbx_seq_one_letter_code
_entity_poly.pdbx_strand_id
1 'polypeptide(L)'
;MLFSYLTIVVALGSAGLTNGFAVSLDRETRLPEIQDRQNKQGSSQTCLAANALQTASAKTGQEAGTDGIKAGQAPSATDNANFINFCSGQTITNGQQLTAGSCNGIPMGKIPASKNMISAMITNPQIGDKVPADTTFNISVQTAHLNAGFFVNPTTNYYTAPQDLDKNGDIIGHCHVTVQDIGSLKSITPPDPTTFAFFKGIDDAGNGKGLLQATVLNGLPVGVYRVCTMIAARNHQPVNMPVAQRGAQDDCTKFEVVAAAGGGNASGGSGKGKQNAGNANTGKMATGKVDGKAQDEGSAR
;
A
#
# COMPACT_ATOMS: atom_id res chain seq x y z
N MET A 1 72.64 39.24 -10.62
CA MET A 1 71.36 38.65 -10.19
C MET A 1 71.60 37.21 -9.80
N LEU A 2 70.77 36.68 -8.93
CA LEU A 2 70.77 35.35 -8.30
C LEU A 2 71.47 35.27 -6.94
N PHE A 3 70.63 35.01 -5.94
CA PHE A 3 70.93 34.88 -4.52
C PHE A 3 71.61 33.53 -4.23
N SER A 4 72.60 33.57 -3.33
CA SER A 4 73.30 32.41 -2.78
C SER A 4 72.39 31.55 -1.91
N TYR A 5 72.40 30.24 -2.13
CA TYR A 5 71.91 29.24 -1.18
C TYR A 5 73.09 28.65 -0.40
N LEU A 6 73.01 28.71 0.92
CA LEU A 6 73.94 28.03 1.82
C LEU A 6 73.37 26.64 2.15
N THR A 7 74.00 25.59 1.61
CA THR A 7 73.65 24.20 1.92
C THR A 7 74.61 23.69 3.00
N ILE A 8 74.11 23.40 4.20
CA ILE A 8 74.89 22.69 5.23
C ILE A 8 74.68 21.19 5.01
N VAL A 9 75.75 20.49 4.61
CA VAL A 9 75.80 19.03 4.50
C VAL A 9 76.48 18.49 5.75
N VAL A 10 75.74 17.75 6.58
CA VAL A 10 76.34 16.91 7.64
C VAL A 10 76.45 15.50 7.08
N ALA A 11 77.68 15.06 6.82
CA ALA A 11 77.97 13.68 6.45
C ALA A 11 78.24 12.86 7.70
N LEU A 12 77.37 11.88 7.97
CA LEU A 12 77.65 10.75 8.86
C LEU A 12 77.56 9.48 8.02
N GLY A 13 78.72 8.87 7.79
CA GLY A 13 78.81 7.56 7.16
C GLY A 13 78.82 6.46 8.21
N SER A 14 77.78 5.62 8.20
CA SER A 14 77.93 4.16 8.28
C SER A 14 76.60 3.46 8.01
N ALA A 15 76.57 2.77 6.86
CA ALA A 15 75.73 1.63 6.44
C ALA A 15 74.20 1.67 6.61
N GLY A 16 73.50 1.70 5.46
CA GLY A 16 72.25 0.93 5.26
C GLY A 16 70.95 1.71 5.12
N LEU A 17 70.61 2.05 3.87
CA LEU A 17 69.28 2.39 3.30
C LEU A 17 68.37 3.39 4.05
N THR A 18 68.25 4.55 3.41
CA THR A 18 67.47 5.73 3.73
C THR A 18 66.02 5.62 3.27
N ASN A 19 65.07 6.11 4.07
CA ASN A 19 63.93 6.89 3.61
C ASN A 19 63.70 8.02 4.62
N GLY A 20 64.20 9.21 4.29
CA GLY A 20 64.07 10.41 5.11
C GLY A 20 62.70 11.06 4.94
N PHE A 21 62.11 11.47 6.05
CA PHE A 21 60.88 12.25 6.13
C PHE A 21 61.24 13.74 5.96
N ALA A 22 60.68 14.43 4.98
CA ALA A 22 60.80 15.88 4.84
C ALA A 22 59.55 16.53 5.47
N VAL A 23 59.74 17.34 6.52
CA VAL A 23 58.67 18.18 7.08
C VAL A 23 58.82 19.57 6.48
N SER A 24 57.95 19.94 5.54
CA SER A 24 57.76 21.34 5.14
C SER A 24 56.79 21.99 6.12
N LEU A 25 57.24 23.00 6.86
CA LEU A 25 56.39 23.90 7.63
C LEU A 25 56.05 25.10 6.73
N ASP A 26 55.09 24.90 5.83
CA ASP A 26 54.46 25.99 5.10
C ASP A 26 53.18 26.42 5.82
N ARG A 27 53.27 27.60 6.45
CA ARG A 27 52.17 28.37 6.99
C ARG A 27 51.61 29.25 5.88
N GLU A 28 50.70 28.74 5.05
CA GLU A 28 49.58 29.55 4.50
C GLU A 28 48.52 28.66 3.80
N THR A 29 47.26 28.90 4.19
CA THR A 29 46.02 28.68 3.42
C THR A 29 45.76 27.31 2.76
N ARG A 30 45.19 26.36 3.53
CA ARG A 30 44.39 25.27 2.94
C ARG A 30 43.27 24.74 3.86
N LEU A 31 42.17 25.47 3.91
CA LEU A 31 40.81 24.96 4.11
C LEU A 31 39.94 25.76 3.12
N PRO A 32 39.18 25.11 2.21
CA PRO A 32 38.24 24.07 2.59
C PRO A 32 38.27 22.85 1.65
N GLU A 33 38.59 21.67 2.20
CA GLU A 33 38.18 20.39 1.60
C GLU A 33 37.49 19.53 2.67
N ILE A 34 36.59 20.16 3.44
CA ILE A 34 35.71 19.49 4.40
C ILE A 34 34.24 19.53 3.92
N GLN A 35 33.92 20.31 2.87
CA GLN A 35 32.53 20.41 2.37
C GLN A 35 32.13 19.40 1.29
N ASP A 36 33.07 18.64 0.71
CA ASP A 36 32.75 17.72 -0.41
C ASP A 36 32.72 16.22 -0.05
N ARG A 37 32.92 15.86 1.22
CA ARG A 37 32.77 14.47 1.70
C ARG A 37 31.39 14.13 2.25
N GLN A 38 30.46 15.09 2.33
CA GLN A 38 29.11 14.83 2.84
C GLN A 38 28.10 14.41 1.75
N ASN A 39 28.46 14.45 0.46
CA ASN A 39 27.49 14.23 -0.62
C ASN A 39 27.76 12.99 -1.50
N LYS A 40 28.74 12.13 -1.14
CA LYS A 40 29.04 10.88 -1.84
C LYS A 40 29.35 9.69 -0.93
N GLN A 41 28.95 9.73 0.34
CA GLN A 41 28.64 8.48 1.03
C GLN A 41 27.28 8.04 0.48
N GLY A 42 27.29 7.14 -0.50
CA GLY A 42 26.11 6.32 -0.74
C GLY A 42 25.66 5.82 0.61
N SER A 43 24.40 6.09 0.96
CA SER A 43 23.85 5.67 2.25
C SER A 43 24.32 4.23 2.49
N SER A 44 24.98 3.96 3.62
CA SER A 44 24.84 2.63 4.21
C SER A 44 23.36 2.28 4.09
N GLN A 45 22.98 1.07 3.63
CA GLN A 45 21.57 0.73 3.34
C GLN A 45 20.61 1.05 4.50
N THR A 46 21.14 1.34 5.69
CA THR A 46 20.46 1.72 6.93
C THR A 46 20.41 3.22 7.27
N CYS A 47 20.96 4.14 6.46
CA CYS A 47 20.96 5.59 6.75
C CYS A 47 19.93 6.35 5.89
N LEU A 48 19.15 7.24 6.52
CA LEU A 48 18.20 8.12 5.84
C LEU A 48 18.92 9.28 5.12
N ALA A 49 18.61 9.50 3.85
CA ALA A 49 19.17 10.62 3.08
C ALA A 49 18.59 11.96 3.54
N ALA A 50 19.44 12.99 3.65
CA ALA A 50 19.04 14.30 4.17
C ALA A 50 17.93 14.97 3.33
N ASN A 51 17.95 14.79 2.01
CA ASN A 51 16.93 15.34 1.11
C ASN A 51 15.60 14.56 1.12
N ALA A 52 15.55 13.41 1.78
CA ALA A 52 14.32 12.66 2.01
C ALA A 52 13.67 12.99 3.37
N LEU A 53 14.28 13.84 4.20
CA LEU A 53 13.73 14.24 5.50
C LEU A 53 12.42 15.01 5.34
N GLN A 54 11.37 14.51 6.00
CA GLN A 54 10.10 15.18 6.20
C GLN A 54 10.19 16.03 7.47
N THR A 55 10.69 17.26 7.33
CA THR A 55 10.94 18.15 8.46
C THR A 55 9.70 18.51 9.27
N ALA A 56 8.50 18.37 8.69
CA ALA A 56 7.23 18.50 9.41
C ALA A 56 7.04 17.43 10.51
N SER A 57 7.68 16.25 10.39
CA SER A 57 7.66 15.21 11.44
C SER A 57 8.33 15.66 12.74
N ALA A 58 9.13 16.72 12.75
CA ALA A 58 9.69 17.29 13.99
C ALA A 58 8.68 18.18 14.75
N LYS A 59 7.45 18.32 14.25
CA LYS A 59 6.42 19.22 14.79
C LYS A 59 5.14 18.47 15.09
N THR A 60 4.44 18.93 16.12
CA THR A 60 3.13 18.41 16.54
C THR A 60 1.99 18.93 15.68
N GLY A 61 2.19 20.05 14.97
CA GLY A 61 1.14 20.78 14.26
C GLY A 61 0.27 21.65 15.17
N GLN A 62 0.65 21.77 16.45
CA GLN A 62 -0.05 22.56 17.47
C GLN A 62 0.83 23.66 18.06
N GLU A 63 1.98 23.94 17.44
CA GLU A 63 2.84 25.04 17.83
C GLU A 63 2.11 26.39 17.65
N ALA A 64 2.31 27.32 18.57
CA ALA A 64 1.69 28.64 18.50
C ALA A 64 1.98 29.33 17.15
N GLY A 65 0.93 29.84 16.50
CA GLY A 65 1.02 30.47 15.18
C GLY A 65 0.95 29.50 14.00
N THR A 66 0.69 28.20 14.22
CA THR A 66 0.41 27.26 13.12
C THR A 66 -1.00 27.52 12.55
N ASP A 67 -1.09 27.60 11.22
CA ASP A 67 -2.37 27.79 10.54
C ASP A 67 -3.32 26.61 10.76
N GLY A 68 -4.61 26.92 10.97
CA GLY A 68 -5.66 25.90 11.06
C GLY A 68 -5.77 25.17 12.41
N ILE A 69 -5.08 25.64 13.45
CA ILE A 69 -5.32 25.17 14.83
C ILE A 69 -6.77 25.41 15.23
N LYS A 70 -7.44 24.36 15.72
CA LYS A 70 -8.80 24.45 16.28
C LYS A 70 -9.03 23.44 17.40
N ALA A 71 -10.00 23.75 18.25
CA ALA A 71 -10.41 22.85 19.34
C ALA A 71 -10.77 21.45 18.81
N GLY A 72 -10.30 20.42 19.53
CA GLY A 72 -10.55 19.02 19.20
C GLY A 72 -9.52 18.34 18.30
N GLN A 73 -8.48 19.05 17.82
CA GLN A 73 -7.33 18.41 17.15
C GLN A 73 -6.38 17.79 18.19
N ALA A 74 -5.87 16.59 17.90
CA ALA A 74 -4.81 15.97 18.69
C ALA A 74 -3.43 16.40 18.17
N PRO A 75 -2.40 16.55 19.04
CA PRO A 75 -1.03 16.77 18.60
C PRO A 75 -0.47 15.52 17.90
N SER A 76 0.32 15.72 16.85
CA SER A 76 1.06 14.64 16.21
C SER A 76 2.20 14.14 17.10
N ALA A 77 2.53 12.85 16.99
CA ALA A 77 3.84 12.37 17.42
C ALA A 77 4.95 13.05 16.58
N THR A 78 6.16 13.13 17.13
CA THR A 78 7.31 13.74 16.45
C THR A 78 8.51 12.81 16.33
N ASP A 79 9.27 12.97 15.26
CA ASP A 79 10.55 12.29 15.01
C ASP A 79 11.37 13.10 13.99
N ASN A 80 12.69 13.15 14.19
CA ASN A 80 13.61 13.91 13.33
C ASN A 80 14.14 13.11 12.12
N ALA A 81 13.74 11.85 11.97
CA ALA A 81 14.25 10.90 10.99
C ALA A 81 13.10 10.10 10.33
N ASN A 82 11.97 10.77 10.04
CA ASN A 82 10.81 10.23 9.33
C ASN A 82 10.19 8.97 9.96
N PHE A 83 10.37 8.76 11.26
CA PHE A 83 9.95 7.55 11.96
C PHE A 83 10.56 6.27 11.36
N ILE A 84 11.76 6.35 10.77
CA ILE A 84 12.38 5.20 10.06
C ILE A 84 12.60 3.98 10.98
N ASN A 85 12.72 4.21 12.29
CA ASN A 85 12.91 3.18 13.31
C ASN A 85 11.63 2.85 14.10
N PHE A 86 10.45 3.31 13.66
CA PHE A 86 9.18 3.16 14.40
C PHE A 86 8.87 1.72 14.81
N CYS A 87 9.21 0.76 13.94
CA CYS A 87 8.98 -0.66 14.19
C CYS A 87 10.10 -1.37 14.96
N SER A 88 11.15 -0.66 15.40
CA SER A 88 12.26 -1.26 16.13
C SER A 88 11.75 -1.97 17.40
N GLY A 89 12.15 -3.24 17.58
CA GLY A 89 11.72 -4.06 18.71
C GLY A 89 10.32 -4.66 18.61
N GLN A 90 9.60 -4.45 17.50
CA GLN A 90 8.27 -5.02 17.26
C GLN A 90 8.33 -6.21 16.30
N THR A 91 7.28 -7.04 16.30
CA THR A 91 7.07 -8.07 15.26
C THR A 91 6.85 -7.40 13.91
N ILE A 92 7.73 -7.64 12.95
CA ILE A 92 7.67 -6.99 11.62
C ILE A 92 6.76 -7.77 10.67
N THR A 93 5.92 -7.05 9.91
CA THR A 93 5.03 -7.64 8.90
C THR A 93 5.80 -8.46 7.85
N ASN A 94 6.91 -7.91 7.34
CA ASN A 94 7.87 -8.58 6.45
C ASN A 94 7.23 -9.41 5.30
N GLY A 95 6.22 -8.85 4.64
CA GLY A 95 5.55 -9.51 3.51
C GLY A 95 4.51 -10.56 3.88
N GLN A 96 4.27 -10.77 5.17
CA GLN A 96 3.34 -11.76 5.68
C GLN A 96 2.07 -11.11 6.22
N GLN A 97 0.94 -11.79 6.06
CA GLN A 97 -0.32 -11.39 6.69
C GLN A 97 -0.38 -11.97 8.12
N LEU A 98 0.20 -11.24 9.07
CA LEU A 98 0.26 -11.64 10.49
C LEU A 98 -1.02 -11.23 11.23
N THR A 99 -1.82 -12.21 11.66
CA THR A 99 -3.14 -11.98 12.29
C THR A 99 -3.08 -11.55 13.75
N ALA A 100 -1.96 -11.79 14.44
CA ALA A 100 -1.76 -11.38 15.84
C ALA A 100 -1.32 -9.91 16.00
N GLY A 101 -1.26 -9.16 14.90
CA GLY A 101 -0.71 -7.81 14.85
C GLY A 101 0.79 -7.81 14.49
N SER A 102 1.22 -6.75 13.81
CA SER A 102 2.62 -6.53 13.41
C SER A 102 2.85 -5.06 13.08
N CYS A 103 4.11 -4.67 12.91
CA CYS A 103 4.51 -3.34 12.48
C CYS A 103 5.13 -3.38 11.08
N ASN A 104 4.68 -2.47 10.20
CA ASN A 104 5.24 -2.33 8.86
C ASN A 104 6.06 -1.05 8.75
N GLY A 105 7.36 -1.17 8.50
CA GLY A 105 8.29 -0.05 8.35
C GLY A 105 8.39 0.52 6.93
N ILE A 106 7.60 0.00 5.99
CA ILE A 106 7.63 0.46 4.59
C ILE A 106 6.96 1.84 4.47
N PRO A 107 7.58 2.81 3.78
CA PRO A 107 6.99 4.13 3.62
C PRO A 107 5.72 4.07 2.76
N MET A 108 4.83 5.06 2.94
CA MET A 108 3.52 5.09 2.27
C MET A 108 3.62 5.21 0.74
N GLY A 109 4.61 5.94 0.22
CA GLY A 109 4.90 6.05 -1.21
C GLY A 109 4.51 7.37 -1.85
N LYS A 110 4.41 7.38 -3.19
CA LYS A 110 4.04 8.56 -3.97
C LYS A 110 2.56 8.86 -3.80
N ILE A 111 2.23 10.15 -3.72
CA ILE A 111 0.86 10.64 -3.54
C ILE A 111 0.41 11.30 -4.85
N PRO A 112 -0.76 10.95 -5.41
CA PRO A 112 -1.23 11.54 -6.67
C PRO A 112 -1.54 13.03 -6.49
N ALA A 113 -1.57 13.77 -7.60
CA ALA A 113 -2.12 15.13 -7.60
C ALA A 113 -3.63 15.10 -7.35
N SER A 114 -4.22 16.20 -6.87
CA SER A 114 -5.67 16.25 -6.58
C SER A 114 -6.55 15.90 -7.78
N LYS A 115 -6.10 16.22 -9.01
CA LYS A 115 -6.80 15.87 -10.26
C LYS A 115 -6.73 14.39 -10.63
N ASN A 116 -5.85 13.63 -9.99
CA ASN A 116 -5.63 12.20 -10.19
C ASN A 116 -6.10 11.39 -8.96
N MET A 117 -6.92 11.96 -8.09
CA MET A 117 -7.52 11.20 -6.99
C MET A 117 -8.45 10.13 -7.55
N ILE A 118 -8.29 8.91 -7.06
CA ILE A 118 -9.12 7.76 -7.42
C ILE A 118 -10.49 7.83 -6.78
N SER A 119 -11.50 7.43 -7.55
CA SER A 119 -12.84 7.12 -7.07
C SER A 119 -13.38 5.84 -7.72
N ALA A 120 -14.22 5.13 -6.99
CA ALA A 120 -14.92 3.95 -7.47
C ALA A 120 -16.43 4.17 -7.37
N MET A 121 -17.17 3.49 -8.23
CA MET A 121 -18.64 3.38 -8.20
C MET A 121 -19.03 1.95 -8.57
N ILE A 122 -19.77 1.28 -7.72
CA ILE A 122 -20.34 -0.03 -8.02
C ILE A 122 -21.48 0.20 -9.01
N THR A 123 -21.41 -0.44 -10.17
CA THR A 123 -22.40 -0.36 -11.26
C THR A 123 -23.31 -1.58 -11.32
N ASN A 124 -22.90 -2.70 -10.72
CA ASN A 124 -23.76 -3.87 -10.48
C ASN A 124 -23.29 -4.64 -9.24
N PRO A 125 -24.19 -5.09 -8.36
CA PRO A 125 -25.60 -4.72 -8.28
C PRO A 125 -25.80 -3.24 -7.88
N GLN A 126 -26.92 -2.63 -8.28
CA GLN A 126 -27.37 -1.30 -7.87
C GLN A 126 -28.27 -1.36 -6.63
N ILE A 127 -28.51 -0.19 -6.04
CA ILE A 127 -29.46 -0.05 -4.92
C ILE A 127 -30.85 -0.52 -5.37
N GLY A 128 -31.42 -1.47 -4.62
CA GLY A 128 -32.77 -1.99 -4.87
C GLY A 128 -32.83 -3.13 -5.88
N ASP A 129 -31.70 -3.54 -6.45
CA ASP A 129 -31.64 -4.73 -7.29
C ASP A 129 -32.00 -5.99 -6.51
N LYS A 130 -32.69 -6.89 -7.21
CA LYS A 130 -33.07 -8.22 -6.75
C LYS A 130 -32.33 -9.26 -7.57
N VAL A 131 -31.25 -9.78 -7.00
CA VAL A 131 -30.43 -10.82 -7.63
C VAL A 131 -31.08 -12.19 -7.36
N PRO A 132 -31.28 -13.05 -8.36
CA PRO A 132 -31.77 -14.41 -8.11
C PRO A 132 -30.78 -15.22 -7.27
N ALA A 133 -31.30 -15.93 -6.27
CA ALA A 133 -30.50 -16.83 -5.44
C ALA A 133 -29.84 -17.92 -6.27
N ASP A 134 -28.67 -18.34 -5.82
CA ASP A 134 -27.90 -19.47 -6.36
C ASP A 134 -27.63 -19.37 -7.88
N THR A 135 -27.64 -18.16 -8.42
CA THR A 135 -27.44 -17.84 -9.84
C THR A 135 -26.19 -17.01 -10.01
N THR A 136 -25.31 -17.42 -10.93
CA THR A 136 -24.10 -16.65 -11.26
C THR A 136 -24.44 -15.23 -11.70
N PHE A 137 -23.75 -14.26 -11.14
CA PHE A 137 -23.81 -12.85 -11.55
C PHE A 137 -22.43 -12.19 -11.46
N ASN A 138 -22.26 -11.03 -12.09
CA ASN A 138 -21.03 -10.25 -12.00
C ASN A 138 -21.21 -9.05 -11.07
N ILE A 139 -20.27 -8.80 -10.18
CA ILE A 139 -20.10 -7.49 -9.56
C ILE A 139 -19.31 -6.63 -10.54
N SER A 140 -19.77 -5.41 -10.81
CA SER A 140 -19.12 -4.47 -11.72
C SER A 140 -18.79 -3.18 -10.99
N VAL A 141 -17.56 -2.69 -11.18
CA VAL A 141 -17.06 -1.47 -10.52
C VAL A 141 -16.44 -0.57 -11.59
N GLN A 142 -16.95 0.65 -11.72
CA GLN A 142 -16.32 1.68 -12.53
C GLN A 142 -15.35 2.48 -11.65
N THR A 143 -14.12 2.65 -12.12
CA THR A 143 -13.08 3.44 -11.46
C THR A 143 -12.63 4.60 -12.34
N ALA A 144 -12.04 5.63 -11.72
CA ALA A 144 -11.36 6.74 -12.39
C ALA A 144 -10.01 7.00 -11.70
N HIS A 145 -8.92 7.17 -12.45
CA HIS A 145 -7.55 7.38 -11.91
C HIS A 145 -6.93 6.17 -11.17
N LEU A 146 -7.28 4.95 -11.60
CA LEU A 146 -6.60 3.71 -11.21
C LEU A 146 -6.02 3.04 -12.45
N ASN A 147 -4.72 2.84 -12.45
CA ASN A 147 -4.05 1.89 -13.33
C ASN A 147 -4.16 0.50 -12.69
N ALA A 148 -5.22 -0.23 -13.05
CA ALA A 148 -5.60 -1.52 -12.45
C ALA A 148 -4.79 -2.70 -13.01
N GLY A 149 -4.96 -3.88 -12.40
CA GLY A 149 -4.29 -5.13 -12.81
C GLY A 149 -2.96 -5.40 -12.12
N PHE A 150 -2.58 -4.59 -11.12
CA PHE A 150 -1.34 -4.77 -10.36
C PHE A 150 -1.64 -5.39 -9.00
N PHE A 151 -1.90 -6.71 -9.00
CA PHE A 151 -2.14 -7.50 -7.78
C PHE A 151 -0.87 -8.28 -7.39
N VAL A 152 -0.13 -7.79 -6.40
CA VAL A 152 1.10 -8.45 -5.93
C VAL A 152 0.76 -9.61 -4.99
N ASN A 153 1.57 -10.68 -4.97
CA ASN A 153 1.34 -11.86 -4.14
C ASN A 153 1.17 -11.51 -2.64
N PRO A 154 -0.03 -11.63 -2.05
CA PRO A 154 -0.28 -11.25 -0.66
C PRO A 154 0.30 -12.23 0.36
N THR A 155 0.76 -13.42 -0.06
CA THR A 155 1.37 -14.40 0.86
C THR A 155 2.81 -14.05 1.21
N THR A 156 3.52 -13.41 0.28
CA THR A 156 4.98 -13.20 0.37
C THR A 156 5.40 -11.73 0.24
N ASN A 157 4.55 -10.87 -0.31
CA ASN A 157 4.86 -9.47 -0.60
C ASN A 157 3.79 -8.50 -0.06
N TYR A 158 3.11 -8.88 1.01
CA TYR A 158 2.09 -8.05 1.67
C TYR A 158 2.69 -6.78 2.27
N TYR A 159 2.23 -5.62 1.81
CA TYR A 159 2.71 -4.29 2.18
C TYR A 159 4.23 -4.07 2.05
N THR A 160 4.91 -4.82 1.18
CA THR A 160 6.38 -4.77 1.05
C THR A 160 6.91 -3.68 0.13
N ALA A 161 6.04 -2.93 -0.54
CA ALA A 161 6.45 -1.82 -1.40
C ALA A 161 5.52 -0.61 -1.24
N PRO A 162 6.05 0.62 -1.31
CA PRO A 162 5.25 1.84 -1.25
C PRO A 162 4.26 1.97 -2.40
N GLN A 163 3.27 2.85 -2.26
CA GLN A 163 2.39 3.25 -3.37
C GLN A 163 3.22 3.91 -4.47
N ASP A 164 2.91 3.59 -5.72
CA ASP A 164 3.53 4.22 -6.89
C ASP A 164 2.45 4.70 -7.88
N LEU A 165 2.84 5.61 -8.74
CA LEU A 165 1.99 6.23 -9.75
C LEU A 165 2.50 5.88 -11.14
N ASP A 166 1.58 5.76 -12.09
CA ASP A 166 1.92 5.62 -13.49
C ASP A 166 2.43 6.95 -14.09
N LYS A 167 2.78 6.93 -15.37
CA LYS A 167 3.25 8.13 -16.08
C LYS A 167 2.22 9.26 -16.17
N ASN A 168 0.94 8.97 -15.97
CA ASN A 168 -0.16 9.94 -16.00
C ASN A 168 -0.47 10.49 -14.60
N GLY A 169 0.15 9.93 -13.55
CA GLY A 169 -0.09 10.28 -12.15
C GLY A 169 -1.20 9.47 -11.49
N ASP A 170 -1.72 8.45 -12.17
CA ASP A 170 -2.77 7.56 -11.64
C ASP A 170 -2.15 6.48 -10.77
N ILE A 171 -2.87 6.02 -9.75
CA ILE A 171 -2.35 5.03 -8.81
C ILE A 171 -2.20 3.68 -9.51
N ILE A 172 -1.06 3.02 -9.29
CA ILE A 172 -0.82 1.64 -9.73
C ILE A 172 -1.33 0.70 -8.65
N GLY A 173 -2.36 -0.09 -8.98
CA GLY A 173 -3.04 -0.90 -7.97
C GLY A 173 -4.07 -1.88 -8.50
N HIS A 174 -5.02 -2.21 -7.65
CA HIS A 174 -6.11 -3.15 -7.91
C HIS A 174 -7.31 -2.83 -7.02
N CYS A 175 -8.43 -3.50 -7.30
CA CYS A 175 -9.67 -3.37 -6.53
C CYS A 175 -10.00 -4.71 -5.89
N HIS A 176 -10.34 -4.72 -4.61
CA HIS A 176 -11.07 -5.84 -4.01
C HIS A 176 -12.56 -5.54 -4.01
N VAL A 177 -13.37 -6.58 -4.08
CA VAL A 177 -14.80 -6.51 -3.77
C VAL A 177 -15.13 -7.50 -2.66
N THR A 178 -15.89 -7.05 -1.68
CA THR A 178 -16.33 -7.86 -0.54
C THR A 178 -17.84 -7.77 -0.43
N VAL A 179 -18.51 -8.91 -0.33
CA VAL A 179 -19.94 -9.02 -0.07
C VAL A 179 -20.15 -9.57 1.34
N GLN A 180 -20.91 -8.87 2.16
CA GLN A 180 -21.26 -9.27 3.52
C GLN A 180 -22.76 -9.32 3.70
N ASP A 181 -23.26 -10.35 4.38
CA ASP A 181 -24.64 -10.39 4.85
C ASP A 181 -24.81 -9.34 5.96
N ILE A 182 -25.83 -8.51 5.84
CA ILE A 182 -26.15 -7.45 6.79
C ILE A 182 -27.54 -7.64 7.43
N GLY A 183 -28.25 -8.74 7.11
CA GLY A 183 -29.56 -9.12 7.62
C GLY A 183 -30.74 -8.23 7.19
N SER A 184 -30.53 -6.92 7.04
CA SER A 184 -31.55 -5.96 6.66
C SER A 184 -30.95 -4.75 5.93
N LEU A 185 -31.69 -4.19 4.97
CA LEU A 185 -31.28 -2.97 4.23
C LEU A 185 -31.11 -1.77 5.18
N LYS A 186 -31.84 -1.78 6.30
CA LYS A 186 -31.78 -0.74 7.35
C LYS A 186 -30.80 -1.07 8.47
N SER A 187 -29.95 -2.09 8.31
CA SER A 187 -28.94 -2.42 9.32
C SER A 187 -28.03 -1.23 9.62
N ILE A 188 -27.86 -0.97 10.91
CA ILE A 188 -26.95 0.03 11.49
C ILE A 188 -25.79 -0.63 12.24
N THR A 189 -25.79 -1.96 12.32
CA THR A 189 -24.73 -2.73 12.98
C THR A 189 -23.61 -2.98 11.96
N PRO A 190 -22.37 -2.55 12.24
CA PRO A 190 -21.24 -2.88 11.39
C PRO A 190 -21.07 -4.41 11.31
N PRO A 191 -20.93 -4.99 10.10
CA PRO A 191 -20.68 -6.43 9.95
C PRO A 191 -19.29 -6.78 10.48
N ASP A 192 -19.11 -8.01 10.96
CA ASP A 192 -17.80 -8.53 11.38
C ASP A 192 -16.86 -8.58 10.16
N PRO A 193 -15.74 -7.82 10.16
CA PRO A 193 -14.84 -7.74 9.01
C PRO A 193 -14.06 -9.04 8.76
N THR A 194 -14.10 -10.01 9.68
CA THR A 194 -13.50 -11.33 9.50
C THR A 194 -14.43 -12.33 8.79
N THR A 195 -15.65 -11.90 8.45
CA THR A 195 -16.67 -12.73 7.81
C THR A 195 -17.20 -12.09 6.53
N PHE A 196 -17.36 -12.90 5.48
CA PHE A 196 -17.90 -12.45 4.20
C PHE A 196 -18.60 -13.61 3.47
N ALA A 197 -19.59 -13.25 2.64
CA ALA A 197 -20.28 -14.16 1.74
C ALA A 197 -19.49 -14.34 0.43
N PHE A 198 -18.78 -13.29 -0.02
CA PHE A 198 -17.89 -13.34 -1.18
C PHE A 198 -16.74 -12.35 -1.03
N PHE A 199 -15.56 -12.72 -1.52
CA PHE A 199 -14.39 -11.85 -1.65
C PHE A 199 -13.65 -12.18 -2.93
N LYS A 200 -13.24 -11.14 -3.67
CA LYS A 200 -12.34 -11.26 -4.82
C LYS A 200 -11.44 -10.05 -4.89
N GLY A 201 -10.13 -10.29 -5.00
CA GLY A 201 -9.22 -9.30 -5.56
C GLY A 201 -9.24 -9.39 -7.08
N ILE A 202 -9.60 -8.29 -7.73
CA ILE A 202 -9.62 -8.17 -9.19
C ILE A 202 -8.18 -7.92 -9.63
N ASP A 203 -7.60 -8.92 -10.28
CA ASP A 203 -6.18 -9.04 -10.62
C ASP A 203 -5.86 -8.66 -12.08
N ASP A 204 -6.89 -8.30 -12.86
CA ASP A 204 -6.76 -7.82 -14.23
C ASP A 204 -7.04 -6.30 -14.37
N ALA A 205 -6.79 -5.77 -15.56
CA ALA A 205 -7.00 -4.35 -15.90
C ALA A 205 -8.45 -4.02 -16.33
N GLY A 206 -9.37 -4.99 -16.24
CA GLY A 206 -10.73 -4.92 -16.73
C GLY A 206 -10.79 -4.56 -18.21
N ASN A 207 -11.65 -3.61 -18.57
CA ASN A 207 -11.79 -3.14 -19.96
C ASN A 207 -10.73 -2.10 -20.39
N GLY A 208 -9.74 -1.78 -19.56
CA GLY A 208 -8.75 -0.73 -19.82
C GLY A 208 -9.30 0.71 -19.81
N LYS A 209 -10.57 0.88 -19.41
CA LYS A 209 -11.28 2.18 -19.25
C LYS A 209 -11.91 2.30 -17.86
N GLY A 210 -11.34 1.59 -16.88
CA GLY A 210 -11.72 1.64 -15.47
C GLY A 210 -12.87 0.72 -15.06
N LEU A 211 -13.55 0.02 -15.98
CA LEU A 211 -14.57 -0.97 -15.60
C LEU A 211 -13.89 -2.29 -15.23
N LEU A 212 -14.04 -2.67 -13.97
CA LEU A 212 -13.56 -3.91 -13.37
C LEU A 212 -14.74 -4.83 -13.07
N GLN A 213 -14.52 -6.14 -13.11
CA GLN A 213 -15.57 -7.13 -12.83
C GLN A 213 -15.07 -8.25 -11.93
N ALA A 214 -15.97 -8.81 -11.14
CA ALA A 214 -15.76 -10.04 -10.38
C ALA A 214 -16.98 -10.95 -10.53
N THR A 215 -16.78 -12.19 -11.00
CA THR A 215 -17.87 -13.15 -11.12
C THR A 215 -18.13 -13.86 -9.80
N VAL A 216 -19.36 -13.76 -9.33
CA VAL A 216 -19.88 -14.54 -8.20
C VAL A 216 -20.48 -15.83 -8.77
N LEU A 217 -19.62 -16.81 -9.03
CA LEU A 217 -20.06 -18.13 -9.51
C LEU A 217 -21.06 -18.76 -8.53
N ASN A 218 -22.04 -19.48 -9.05
CA ASN A 218 -23.12 -20.11 -8.28
C ASN A 218 -23.95 -19.15 -7.42
N GLY A 219 -23.76 -17.83 -7.55
CA GLY A 219 -24.51 -16.81 -6.83
C GLY A 219 -24.32 -16.81 -5.32
N LEU A 220 -25.35 -16.29 -4.65
CA LEU A 220 -25.45 -16.18 -3.20
C LEU A 220 -26.80 -16.75 -2.75
N PRO A 221 -26.94 -17.20 -1.50
CA PRO A 221 -28.25 -17.58 -0.97
C PRO A 221 -29.14 -16.36 -0.76
N VAL A 222 -30.45 -16.58 -0.56
CA VAL A 222 -31.41 -15.52 -0.22
C VAL A 222 -30.93 -14.75 1.01
N GLY A 223 -30.94 -13.42 0.93
CA GLY A 223 -30.47 -12.57 2.01
C GLY A 223 -30.36 -11.11 1.60
N VAL A 224 -29.94 -10.28 2.55
CA VAL A 224 -29.70 -8.86 2.32
C VAL A 224 -28.22 -8.58 2.50
N TYR A 225 -27.59 -8.08 1.45
CA TYR A 225 -26.14 -7.97 1.37
C TYR A 225 -25.69 -6.52 1.19
N ARG A 226 -24.48 -6.25 1.66
CA ARG A 226 -23.70 -5.07 1.29
C ARG A 226 -22.51 -5.54 0.46
N VAL A 227 -22.30 -4.91 -0.69
CA VAL A 227 -21.05 -5.02 -1.46
C VAL A 227 -20.26 -3.73 -1.31
N CYS A 228 -18.96 -3.85 -1.10
CA CYS A 228 -18.03 -2.74 -0.99
C CYS A 228 -16.79 -2.97 -1.84
N THR A 229 -16.22 -1.89 -2.35
CA THR A 229 -14.87 -1.89 -2.89
C THR A 229 -13.84 -1.72 -1.77
N MET A 230 -12.63 -2.23 -2.01
CA MET A 230 -11.43 -1.81 -1.29
C MET A 230 -10.35 -1.55 -2.34
N ILE A 231 -10.14 -0.29 -2.70
CA ILE A 231 -9.09 0.11 -3.62
C ILE A 231 -7.75 0.07 -2.89
N ALA A 232 -6.82 -0.68 -3.47
CA ALA A 232 -5.50 -0.88 -2.91
C ALA A 232 -4.42 -0.50 -3.91
N ALA A 233 -3.31 0.04 -3.41
CA ALA A 233 -2.08 0.09 -4.17
C ALA A 233 -1.55 -1.33 -4.39
N ARG A 234 -0.60 -1.48 -5.32
CA ARG A 234 -0.14 -2.79 -5.82
C ARG A 234 0.21 -3.84 -4.74
N ASN A 235 0.73 -3.41 -3.58
CA ASN A 235 1.15 -4.29 -2.48
C ASN A 235 0.10 -4.39 -1.35
N HIS A 236 -1.18 -4.15 -1.66
CA HIS A 236 -2.37 -4.30 -0.81
C HIS A 236 -2.67 -3.16 0.15
N GLN A 237 -1.77 -2.19 0.33
CA GLN A 237 -2.01 -1.07 1.24
C GLN A 237 -3.16 -0.20 0.74
N PRO A 238 -3.99 0.38 1.64
CA PRO A 238 -4.95 1.39 1.27
C PRO A 238 -4.28 2.55 0.54
N VAL A 239 -5.01 3.15 -0.40
CA VAL A 239 -4.45 4.22 -1.22
C VAL A 239 -4.29 5.54 -0.47
N ASN A 240 -3.14 6.20 -0.68
CA ASN A 240 -2.83 7.51 -0.11
C ASN A 240 -3.27 8.64 -1.06
N MET A 241 -3.96 9.66 -0.52
CA MET A 241 -4.47 10.83 -1.26
C MET A 241 -3.87 12.15 -0.77
N PRO A 242 -3.80 13.19 -1.62
CA PRO A 242 -3.10 14.45 -1.33
C PRO A 242 -3.84 15.40 -0.39
N VAL A 243 -5.16 15.25 -0.20
CA VAL A 243 -5.98 16.22 0.52
C VAL A 243 -6.91 15.52 1.50
N ALA A 244 -7.01 16.04 2.73
CA ALA A 244 -7.90 15.50 3.76
C ALA A 244 -9.38 15.73 3.44
N GLN A 245 -9.74 16.94 2.98
CA GLN A 245 -11.09 17.30 2.56
C GLN A 245 -11.35 16.81 1.12
N ARG A 246 -11.83 15.58 0.98
CA ARG A 246 -12.10 14.92 -0.31
C ARG A 246 -13.25 13.92 -0.20
N GLY A 247 -13.74 13.43 -1.33
CA GLY A 247 -14.64 12.26 -1.39
C GLY A 247 -13.93 10.97 -1.00
N ALA A 248 -14.70 9.95 -0.61
CA ALA A 248 -14.17 8.61 -0.40
C ALA A 248 -13.74 7.99 -1.73
N GLN A 249 -12.62 7.26 -1.72
CA GLN A 249 -12.14 6.54 -2.91
C GLN A 249 -12.90 5.24 -3.18
N ASP A 250 -13.56 4.68 -2.15
CA ASP A 250 -14.30 3.43 -2.19
C ASP A 250 -15.80 3.68 -2.24
N ASP A 251 -16.54 2.71 -2.78
CA ASP A 251 -17.99 2.71 -2.82
C ASP A 251 -18.57 1.47 -2.11
N CYS A 252 -19.79 1.62 -1.61
CA CYS A 252 -20.56 0.55 -1.01
C CYS A 252 -22.04 0.71 -1.32
N THR A 253 -22.66 -0.38 -1.77
CA THR A 253 -24.10 -0.44 -2.01
C THR A 253 -24.72 -1.67 -1.36
N LYS A 254 -26.06 -1.66 -1.25
CA LYS A 254 -26.85 -2.73 -0.64
C LYS A 254 -27.82 -3.30 -1.68
N PHE A 255 -27.97 -4.61 -1.67
CA PHE A 255 -28.87 -5.32 -2.60
C PHE A 255 -29.51 -6.52 -1.90
N GLU A 256 -30.58 -7.02 -2.51
CA GLU A 256 -31.28 -8.21 -2.03
C GLU A 256 -31.00 -9.38 -2.97
N VAL A 257 -30.79 -10.55 -2.37
CA VAL A 257 -30.85 -11.81 -3.10
C VAL A 257 -32.19 -12.46 -2.79
N VAL A 258 -32.96 -12.76 -3.82
CA VAL A 258 -34.35 -13.23 -3.71
C VAL A 258 -34.49 -14.62 -4.33
N ALA A 259 -35.54 -15.36 -3.93
CA ALA A 259 -35.81 -16.66 -4.52
C ALA A 259 -35.90 -16.57 -6.06
N ALA A 260 -35.27 -17.53 -6.75
CA ALA A 260 -35.35 -17.60 -8.21
C ALA A 260 -36.81 -17.73 -8.66
N ALA A 261 -37.20 -17.00 -9.70
CA ALA A 261 -38.56 -17.02 -10.20
C ALA A 261 -38.85 -18.36 -10.92
N GLY A 262 -39.63 -19.25 -10.27
CA GLY A 262 -40.28 -20.40 -10.91
C GLY A 262 -39.60 -21.75 -10.69
N GLY A 263 -40.06 -22.48 -9.67
CA GLY A 263 -39.76 -23.90 -9.44
C GLY A 263 -40.07 -24.30 -8.00
N GLY A 264 -41.27 -24.83 -7.77
CA GLY A 264 -41.76 -25.18 -6.42
C GLY A 264 -40.84 -26.14 -5.66
N ASN A 265 -40.84 -25.94 -4.33
CA ASN A 265 -40.42 -26.90 -3.30
C ASN A 265 -39.04 -27.55 -3.46
N ALA A 266 -38.03 -26.95 -2.80
CA ALA A 266 -36.87 -27.70 -2.31
C ALA A 266 -36.70 -27.42 -0.81
N SER A 267 -37.38 -28.22 0.00
CA SER A 267 -37.00 -28.44 1.39
C SER A 267 -35.56 -28.95 1.45
N GLY A 268 -34.75 -28.34 2.32
CA GLY A 268 -33.58 -28.93 2.97
C GLY A 268 -32.70 -29.86 2.13
N GLY A 269 -31.70 -29.30 1.47
CA GLY A 269 -30.64 -30.07 0.81
C GLY A 269 -29.27 -29.49 1.11
N SER A 270 -28.58 -30.07 2.09
CA SER A 270 -27.15 -29.88 2.36
C SER A 270 -26.32 -30.35 1.15
N GLY A 271 -26.20 -29.50 0.14
CA GLY A 271 -25.41 -29.74 -1.07
C GLY A 271 -24.09 -29.00 -1.01
N LYS A 272 -22.98 -29.74 -0.87
CA LYS A 272 -21.60 -29.23 -0.98
C LYS A 272 -21.34 -28.73 -2.42
N GLY A 273 -21.69 -27.47 -2.71
CA GLY A 273 -21.27 -26.76 -3.91
C GLY A 273 -19.77 -26.47 -3.83
N LYS A 274 -18.98 -27.15 -4.65
CA LYS A 274 -17.54 -26.89 -4.77
C LYS A 274 -17.31 -25.64 -5.60
N GLN A 275 -16.59 -24.70 -4.98
CA GLN A 275 -15.68 -23.69 -5.53
C GLN A 275 -16.30 -22.59 -6.41
N ASN A 276 -16.63 -21.48 -5.75
CA ASN A 276 -16.68 -20.17 -6.38
C ASN A 276 -15.26 -19.74 -6.76
N ALA A 277 -15.10 -19.00 -7.87
CA ALA A 277 -13.83 -18.42 -8.29
C ALA A 277 -13.38 -17.20 -7.44
N GLY A 278 -14.24 -16.78 -6.49
CA GLY A 278 -13.86 -16.02 -5.30
C GLY A 278 -14.06 -16.88 -4.06
N ASN A 279 -13.37 -16.59 -2.97
CA ASN A 279 -13.26 -17.46 -1.78
C ASN A 279 -14.56 -17.49 -0.93
N ALA A 280 -15.71 -17.74 -1.55
CA ALA A 280 -17.01 -17.76 -0.92
C ALA A 280 -17.29 -19.14 -0.32
N ASN A 281 -17.00 -19.25 0.98
CA ASN A 281 -17.66 -20.21 1.87
C ASN A 281 -17.43 -19.73 3.31
N THR A 282 -18.38 -19.01 3.91
CA THR A 282 -18.38 -18.58 5.34
C THR A 282 -16.99 -18.24 5.90
N GLY A 283 -16.19 -17.51 5.10
CA GLY A 283 -14.75 -17.46 5.29
C GLY A 283 -14.43 -16.70 6.57
N LYS A 284 -13.97 -17.42 7.60
CA LYS A 284 -13.17 -16.79 8.65
C LYS A 284 -11.77 -16.58 8.09
N MET A 285 -11.18 -15.42 8.36
CA MET A 285 -9.74 -15.16 8.19
C MET A 285 -8.93 -16.10 9.10
N ALA A 286 -8.87 -17.40 8.78
CA ALA A 286 -8.24 -18.42 9.62
C ALA A 286 -6.72 -18.47 9.41
N THR A 287 -6.25 -18.06 8.24
CA THR A 287 -4.82 -17.87 7.93
C THR A 287 -4.71 -16.71 6.96
N GLY A 288 -3.70 -15.85 7.10
CA GLY A 288 -3.36 -14.81 6.14
C GLY A 288 -2.86 -15.35 4.79
N LYS A 289 -3.54 -16.35 4.25
CA LYS A 289 -3.36 -16.88 2.90
C LYS A 289 -4.67 -16.64 2.17
N VAL A 290 -4.65 -15.69 1.24
CA VAL A 290 -5.68 -15.62 0.21
C VAL A 290 -5.22 -16.64 -0.83
N ASP A 291 -5.97 -17.71 -1.03
CA ASP A 291 -5.69 -18.70 -2.08
C ASP A 291 -5.87 -18.02 -3.45
N GLY A 292 -4.83 -17.31 -3.89
CA GLY A 292 -4.79 -16.53 -5.13
C GLY A 292 -4.60 -17.38 -6.38
N LYS A 293 -5.16 -18.60 -6.43
CA LYS A 293 -5.35 -19.25 -7.72
C LYS A 293 -6.73 -18.89 -8.22
N ALA A 294 -6.78 -17.93 -9.14
CA ALA A 294 -7.79 -17.97 -10.19
C ALA A 294 -7.74 -19.39 -10.78
N GLN A 295 -8.79 -20.18 -10.56
CA GLN A 295 -9.10 -21.30 -11.44
C GLN A 295 -9.56 -20.67 -12.75
N ASP A 296 -8.59 -20.26 -13.56
CA ASP A 296 -8.84 -19.96 -14.97
C ASP A 296 -9.11 -21.31 -15.64
N GLU A 297 -10.38 -21.62 -15.85
CA GLU A 297 -10.75 -22.69 -16.76
C GLU A 297 -10.35 -22.28 -18.18
N GLY A 298 -9.12 -22.69 -18.55
CA GLY A 298 -8.73 -22.98 -19.91
C GLY A 298 -8.98 -21.90 -20.96
N SER A 299 -8.13 -20.87 -21.00
CA SER A 299 -7.82 -20.27 -22.29
C SER A 299 -6.81 -21.15 -23.02
N ALA A 300 -7.32 -22.04 -23.87
CA ALA A 300 -6.53 -22.76 -24.84
C ALA A 300 -6.13 -21.80 -25.98
N ARG A 301 -4.81 -21.70 -26.18
CA ARG A 301 -4.05 -21.13 -27.31
C ARG A 301 -3.72 -19.64 -27.26
#